data_AF-A0A9Q8V8V9-F1
#
_entry.id   AF-A0A9Q8V8V9-F1
#
_cell.length_a   1.000
_cell.length_b   1.000
_cell.length_c   1.000
_cell.angle_alpha   90.00
_cell.angle_beta   90.00
_cell.angle_gamma   90.00
#
_symmetry.space_group_name_H-M   'P 1'
#
loop_
_entity.id
_entity.type
_entity.pdbx_description
1 polymer ?
#
loop_
_entity_poly.entity_id
_entity_poly.type
_entity_poly.pdbx_seq_one_letter_code
_entity_poly.pdbx_strand_id
1 'polypeptide(L)'
;MWYDASETSLAQMWKQATTNAETCYAAHNKTQPFLGTGSVARDLISVVDALGEDGMLRYWGFSYGTTLGATVASVFPDRVDKIILDGVQNVHDYYHSPADFEEWSDADRVFSEVFLSCVKAGTTLCPMAGANLTGEQLEDAAWKLTEHLKTNPIQVNGSSPLTYATMRGFSAYAVYGPNSWTALGAILAQIAANRTQTSSFSE
;
A
#
# COMPACT_ATOMS: atom_id res chain seq x y z
N MET A 1 -4.95 4.22 -8.16
CA MET A 1 -6.07 4.09 -9.13
C MET A 1 -6.49 2.64 -9.09
N TRP A 2 -7.65 2.33 -8.52
CA TRP A 2 -8.13 0.95 -8.37
C TRP A 2 -9.16 0.71 -9.46
N TYR A 3 -8.87 -0.23 -10.35
CA TYR A 3 -9.73 -0.57 -11.47
C TYR A 3 -10.86 -1.50 -11.00
N ASP A 4 -11.99 -1.47 -11.69
CA ASP A 4 -13.08 -2.41 -11.41
C ASP A 4 -12.71 -3.83 -11.87
N ALA A 5 -13.56 -4.80 -11.55
CA ALA A 5 -13.36 -6.19 -11.95
C ALA A 5 -14.00 -6.53 -13.31
N SER A 6 -14.31 -5.53 -14.15
CA SER A 6 -14.91 -5.77 -15.47
C SER A 6 -13.92 -6.42 -16.43
N GLU A 7 -14.42 -7.14 -17.44
CA GLU A 7 -13.58 -7.66 -18.52
C GLU A 7 -12.88 -6.55 -19.33
N THR A 8 -13.42 -5.33 -19.30
CA THR A 8 -12.82 -4.16 -19.95
C THR A 8 -11.67 -3.54 -19.15
N SER A 9 -11.52 -3.89 -17.87
CA SER A 9 -10.55 -3.28 -16.96
C SER A 9 -9.12 -3.37 -17.48
N LEU A 10 -8.68 -4.54 -17.98
CA LEU A 10 -7.33 -4.73 -18.52
C LEU A 10 -7.05 -3.82 -19.72
N ALA A 11 -7.99 -3.70 -20.65
CA ALA A 11 -7.85 -2.82 -21.81
C ALA A 11 -7.82 -1.35 -21.40
N GLN A 12 -8.63 -0.96 -20.42
CA GLN A 12 -8.63 0.39 -19.85
C GLN A 12 -7.32 0.69 -19.12
N MET A 13 -6.80 -0.26 -18.33
CA MET A 13 -5.51 -0.17 -17.65
C MET A 13 -4.39 0.05 -18.65
N TRP A 14 -4.34 -0.75 -19.71
CA TRP A 14 -3.32 -0.63 -20.75
C TRP A 14 -3.38 0.71 -21.46
N LYS A 15 -4.58 1.14 -21.85
CA LYS A 15 -4.80 2.44 -22.49
C LYS A 15 -4.36 3.58 -21.58
N GLN A 16 -4.76 3.56 -20.31
CA GLN A 16 -4.40 4.59 -19.33
C GLN A 16 -2.89 4.62 -19.09
N ALA A 17 -2.25 3.46 -18.93
CA ALA A 17 -0.81 3.37 -18.75
C ALA A 17 -0.05 3.92 -19.95
N THR A 18 -0.49 3.60 -21.16
CA THR A 18 0.08 4.12 -22.41
C THR A 18 -0.05 5.63 -22.49
N THR A 19 -1.26 6.17 -22.28
CA THR A 19 -1.49 7.63 -22.29
C THR A 19 -0.66 8.34 -21.22
N ASN A 20 -0.54 7.78 -20.02
CA ASN A 20 0.30 8.34 -18.97
C ASN A 20 1.78 8.37 -19.38
N ALA A 21 2.30 7.27 -19.94
CA ALA A 21 3.68 7.16 -20.39
C ALA A 21 3.98 8.16 -21.51
N GLU A 22 3.10 8.26 -22.52
CA GLU A 22 3.24 9.21 -23.63
C GLU A 22 3.21 10.65 -23.15
N THR A 23 2.30 10.98 -22.22
CA THR A 23 2.18 12.33 -21.64
C THR A 23 3.44 12.69 -20.86
N CYS A 24 3.93 11.79 -20.02
CA CYS A 24 5.16 12.00 -19.26
C CYS A 24 6.36 12.16 -20.19
N TYR A 25 6.45 11.33 -21.23
CA TYR A 25 7.53 11.40 -22.20
C TYR A 25 7.50 12.72 -22.98
N ALA A 26 6.34 13.15 -23.46
CA ALA A 26 6.20 14.42 -24.17
C ALA A 26 6.63 15.62 -23.31
N ALA A 27 6.31 15.60 -22.02
CA ALA A 27 6.68 16.66 -21.08
C ALA A 27 8.17 16.62 -20.65
N HIS A 28 8.78 15.43 -20.58
CA HIS A 28 10.07 15.22 -19.92
C HIS A 28 11.12 14.49 -20.78
N ASN A 29 10.98 14.44 -22.10
CA ASN A 29 11.88 13.68 -22.98
C ASN A 29 13.38 13.99 -22.81
N LYS A 30 13.74 15.22 -22.43
CA LYS A 30 15.13 15.63 -22.18
C LYS A 30 15.65 15.22 -20.80
N THR A 31 14.77 15.12 -19.80
CA THR A 31 15.15 14.87 -18.41
C THR A 31 14.94 13.42 -17.98
N GLN A 32 14.05 12.69 -18.64
CA GLN A 32 13.69 11.30 -18.31
C GLN A 32 14.88 10.35 -18.13
N PRO A 33 15.96 10.41 -18.95
CA PRO A 33 17.14 9.56 -18.74
C PRO A 33 17.83 9.76 -17.39
N PHE A 34 17.57 10.89 -16.71
CA PHE A 34 18.19 11.25 -15.45
C PHE A 34 17.26 11.06 -14.23
N LEU A 35 16.05 10.51 -14.40
CA LEU A 35 15.07 10.35 -13.31
C LEU A 35 15.18 9.02 -12.55
N GLY A 36 16.35 8.36 -12.58
CA GLY A 36 16.57 7.08 -11.92
C GLY A 36 17.28 7.18 -10.57
N THR A 37 17.16 6.14 -9.74
CA THR A 37 17.83 6.03 -8.42
C THR A 37 19.33 6.24 -8.51
N GLY A 38 19.99 5.78 -9.57
CA GLY A 38 21.42 6.01 -9.78
C GLY A 38 21.77 7.49 -10.01
N SER A 39 20.88 8.29 -10.61
CA SER A 39 21.08 9.74 -10.71
C SER A 39 20.90 10.39 -9.36
N VAL A 40 19.83 10.05 -8.64
CA VAL A 40 19.57 10.56 -7.28
C VAL A 40 20.73 10.22 -6.33
N ALA A 41 21.36 9.07 -6.50
CA ALA A 41 22.56 8.70 -5.74
C ALA A 41 23.73 9.69 -5.97
N ARG A 42 23.93 10.16 -7.21
CA ARG A 42 24.93 11.19 -7.54
C ARG A 42 24.53 12.56 -7.00
N ASP A 43 23.24 12.86 -7.03
CA ASP A 43 22.71 14.10 -6.47
C ASP A 43 22.94 14.15 -4.96
N LEU A 44 22.78 13.03 -4.24
CA LEU A 44 23.10 12.95 -2.81
C LEU A 44 24.56 13.28 -2.52
N ILE A 45 25.50 12.77 -3.32
CA ILE A 45 26.93 13.13 -3.17
C ILE A 45 27.16 14.61 -3.49
N SER A 46 26.48 15.15 -4.51
CA SER A 46 26.57 16.57 -4.85
C SER A 46 26.05 17.46 -3.71
N VAL A 47 24.99 17.04 -3.02
CA VAL A 47 24.52 17.72 -1.80
C VAL A 47 25.57 17.66 -0.70
N VAL A 48 26.19 16.50 -0.46
CA VAL A 48 27.27 16.35 0.52
C VAL A 48 28.44 17.29 0.22
N ASP A 49 28.86 17.39 -1.05
CA ASP A 49 29.92 18.31 -1.47
C ASP A 49 29.52 19.79 -1.25
N ALA A 50 28.26 20.13 -1.55
CA ALA A 50 27.74 21.49 -1.42
C ALA A 50 27.60 21.96 0.04
N LEU A 51 27.48 21.04 1.01
CA LEU A 51 27.42 21.38 2.43
C LEU A 51 28.76 21.93 2.96
N GLY A 52 29.88 21.65 2.27
CA GLY A 52 31.21 22.15 2.67
C GLY A 52 31.75 21.55 3.96
N GLU A 53 31.26 20.37 4.35
CA GLU A 53 31.69 19.62 5.54
C GLU A 53 32.87 18.67 5.23
N ASP A 54 32.96 17.53 5.90
CA ASP A 54 34.01 16.52 5.72
C ASP A 54 33.84 15.67 4.45
N GLY A 55 32.82 15.95 3.65
CA GLY A 55 32.55 15.25 2.40
C GLY A 55 31.95 13.85 2.58
N MET A 56 31.47 13.50 3.78
CA MET A 56 30.95 12.17 4.08
C MET A 56 29.43 12.14 4.24
N LEU A 57 28.79 11.16 3.61
CA LEU A 57 27.34 10.96 3.70
C LEU A 57 26.96 10.30 5.03
N ARG A 58 26.00 10.94 5.71
CA ARG A 58 25.27 10.40 6.87
C ARG A 58 23.79 10.34 6.49
N TYR A 59 23.28 9.13 6.28
CA TYR A 59 21.99 8.93 5.63
C TYR A 59 21.07 8.01 6.45
N TRP A 60 19.80 8.39 6.54
CA TRP A 60 18.73 7.55 7.05
C TRP A 60 17.67 7.40 5.97
N GLY A 61 17.57 6.20 5.41
CA GLY A 61 16.62 5.87 4.35
C GLY A 61 15.45 5.06 4.87
N PHE A 62 14.24 5.45 4.46
CA PHE A 62 13.01 4.71 4.74
C PHE A 62 12.38 4.23 3.43
N SER A 63 11.80 3.01 3.41
CA SER A 63 11.07 2.50 2.24
C SER A 63 11.95 2.56 0.97
N TYR A 64 11.55 3.24 -0.10
CA TYR A 64 12.39 3.48 -1.28
C TYR A 64 13.77 4.07 -0.95
N GLY A 65 13.86 4.88 0.12
CA GLY A 65 15.13 5.39 0.64
C GLY A 65 16.11 4.28 1.02
N THR A 66 15.64 3.08 1.36
CA THR A 66 16.53 1.94 1.62
C THR A 66 17.24 1.48 0.35
N THR A 67 16.51 1.38 -0.76
CA THR A 67 17.06 1.12 -2.11
C THR A 67 18.04 2.22 -2.53
N LEU A 68 17.69 3.50 -2.30
CA LEU A 68 18.59 4.62 -2.59
C LEU A 68 19.86 4.57 -1.74
N GLY A 69 19.74 4.33 -0.44
CA GLY A 69 20.87 4.23 0.48
C GLY A 69 21.81 3.08 0.11
N ALA A 70 21.26 1.91 -0.20
CA ALA A 70 22.02 0.75 -0.69
C ALA A 70 22.70 1.04 -2.04
N THR A 71 22.03 1.76 -2.93
CA THR A 71 22.59 2.18 -4.22
C THR A 71 23.78 3.10 -4.01
N VAL A 72 23.66 4.13 -3.18
CA VAL A 72 24.76 5.05 -2.87
C VAL A 72 25.93 4.32 -2.23
N ALA A 73 25.67 3.45 -1.25
CA ALA A 73 26.73 2.65 -0.62
C ALA A 73 27.48 1.76 -1.63
N SER A 74 26.79 1.29 -2.68
CA SER A 74 27.39 0.45 -3.72
C SER A 74 28.20 1.24 -4.73
N VAL A 75 27.71 2.41 -5.17
CA VAL A 75 28.37 3.22 -6.21
C VAL A 75 29.36 4.26 -5.67
N PHE A 76 29.25 4.63 -4.39
CA PHE A 76 30.11 5.60 -3.70
C PHE A 76 30.52 5.09 -2.30
N PRO A 77 31.11 3.89 -2.18
CA PRO A 77 31.42 3.28 -0.88
C PRO A 77 32.34 4.15 -0.02
N ASP A 78 33.30 4.85 -0.64
CA ASP A 78 34.27 5.71 0.04
C ASP A 78 33.70 7.05 0.50
N ARG A 79 32.43 7.35 0.18
CA ARG A 79 31.76 8.60 0.52
C ARG A 79 30.71 8.42 1.61
N VAL A 80 30.67 7.26 2.27
CA VAL A 80 29.70 6.93 3.31
C VAL A 80 30.38 6.87 4.67
N ASP A 81 29.89 7.65 5.64
CA ASP A 81 30.26 7.51 7.06
C ASP A 81 29.26 6.60 7.78
N LYS A 82 27.96 6.95 7.75
CA LYS A 82 26.91 6.21 8.46
C LYS A 82 25.65 6.08 7.63
N ILE A 83 25.07 4.89 7.63
CA ILE A 83 23.80 4.59 6.98
C ILE A 83 22.87 3.84 7.94
N ILE A 84 21.62 4.27 7.99
CA ILE A 84 20.50 3.53 8.57
C ILE A 84 19.49 3.28 7.45
N LEU A 85 19.08 2.03 7.27
CA LEU A 85 18.03 1.63 6.34
C LEU A 85 16.87 1.03 7.15
N ASP A 86 15.69 1.62 7.06
CA ASP A 86 14.50 1.25 7.85
C ASP A 86 13.31 0.93 6.93
N GLY A 87 12.70 -0.25 7.10
CA GLY A 87 11.76 -0.81 6.12
C GLY A 87 12.45 -1.16 4.81
N VAL A 88 13.37 -2.14 4.86
CA VAL A 88 14.30 -2.49 3.77
C VAL A 88 13.57 -3.18 2.63
N GLN A 89 13.59 -2.57 1.45
CA GLN A 89 13.15 -3.20 0.20
C GLN A 89 14.22 -4.17 -0.31
N ASN A 90 13.79 -5.22 -1.02
CA ASN A 90 14.73 -6.11 -1.68
C ASN A 90 15.35 -5.39 -2.90
N VAL A 91 16.58 -4.92 -2.72
CA VAL A 91 17.30 -4.13 -3.73
C VAL A 91 17.61 -4.97 -4.98
N HIS A 92 17.80 -6.28 -4.84
CA HIS A 92 18.04 -7.14 -6.00
C HIS A 92 16.78 -7.21 -6.87
N ASP A 93 15.64 -7.51 -6.26
CA ASP A 93 14.36 -7.59 -6.97
C ASP A 93 13.94 -6.23 -7.53
N TYR A 94 14.21 -5.13 -6.82
CA TYR A 94 13.94 -3.79 -7.33
C TYR A 94 14.59 -3.51 -8.69
N TYR A 95 15.82 -4.01 -8.92
CA TYR A 95 16.55 -3.78 -10.17
C TYR A 95 16.41 -4.89 -11.21
N HIS A 96 16.05 -6.11 -10.80
CA HIS A 96 16.13 -7.30 -11.66
C HIS A 96 14.82 -8.08 -11.78
N SER A 97 13.79 -7.71 -11.01
CA SER A 97 12.51 -8.40 -10.97
C SER A 97 11.36 -7.44 -11.30
N PRO A 98 10.24 -7.94 -11.85
CA PRO A 98 9.06 -7.13 -12.15
C PRO A 98 8.29 -6.70 -10.90
N ALA A 99 8.54 -7.34 -9.75
CA ALA A 99 7.92 -7.05 -8.47
C ALA A 99 8.79 -7.58 -7.32
N ASP A 100 8.61 -6.99 -6.14
CA ASP A 100 9.06 -7.55 -4.87
C ASP A 100 7.93 -8.44 -4.33
N PHE A 101 8.06 -9.75 -4.52
CA PHE A 101 7.03 -10.71 -4.11
C PHE A 101 7.00 -10.91 -2.59
N GLU A 102 8.10 -10.63 -1.90
CA GLU A 102 8.17 -10.71 -0.44
C GLU A 102 7.25 -9.65 0.17
N GLU A 103 7.29 -8.42 -0.34
CA GLU A 103 6.39 -7.31 0.05
C GLU A 103 4.91 -7.73 0.01
N TRP A 104 4.49 -8.44 -1.05
CA TRP A 104 3.10 -8.89 -1.17
C TRP A 104 2.74 -9.98 -0.18
N SER A 105 3.63 -10.96 0.01
CA SER A 105 3.41 -12.03 0.96
C SER A 105 3.35 -11.53 2.41
N ASP A 106 4.13 -10.52 2.75
CA ASP A 106 4.09 -9.87 4.06
C ASP A 106 2.84 -9.01 4.23
N ALA A 107 2.40 -8.30 3.18
CA ALA A 107 1.14 -7.58 3.20
C ALA A 107 -0.07 -8.52 3.47
N ASP A 108 -0.09 -9.71 2.86
CA ASP A 108 -1.12 -10.73 3.12
C ASP A 108 -1.09 -11.20 4.58
N ARG A 109 0.11 -11.43 5.15
CA ARG A 109 0.26 -11.78 6.58
C ARG A 109 -0.27 -10.68 7.49
N VAL A 110 0.08 -9.42 7.21
CA VAL A 110 -0.41 -8.27 7.99
C VAL A 110 -1.93 -8.15 7.86
N PHE A 111 -2.49 -8.39 6.67
CA PHE A 111 -3.93 -8.37 6.46
C PHE A 111 -4.65 -9.38 7.36
N SER A 112 -4.17 -10.63 7.42
CA SER A 112 -4.68 -11.62 8.37
C SER A 112 -4.54 -11.17 9.83
N GLU A 113 -3.39 -10.57 10.19
CA GLU A 113 -3.15 -10.06 11.55
C GLU A 113 -4.09 -8.92 11.96
N VAL A 114 -4.65 -8.14 11.02
CA VAL A 114 -5.69 -7.15 11.33
C VAL A 114 -6.88 -7.81 12.03
N PHE A 115 -7.33 -8.95 11.52
CA PHE A 115 -8.51 -9.66 12.04
C PHE A 115 -8.19 -10.44 13.30
N LEU A 116 -7.02 -11.09 13.35
CA LEU A 116 -6.56 -11.78 14.56
C LEU A 116 -6.40 -10.79 15.73
N SER A 117 -5.82 -9.62 15.46
CA SER A 117 -5.64 -8.55 16.45
C SER A 117 -6.97 -7.93 16.86
N CYS A 118 -7.92 -7.77 15.94
CA CYS A 118 -9.28 -7.34 16.24
C CYS A 118 -9.95 -8.25 17.28
N VAL A 119 -9.91 -9.58 17.09
CA VAL A 119 -10.52 -10.53 18.04
C VAL A 119 -9.82 -10.47 19.40
N LYS A 120 -8.48 -10.41 19.42
CA LYS A 120 -7.69 -10.30 20.65
C LYS A 120 -7.97 -9.01 21.42
N ALA A 121 -8.23 -7.90 20.73
CA ALA A 121 -8.48 -6.61 21.34
C ALA A 121 -9.87 -6.49 22.00
N GLY A 122 -10.79 -7.40 21.68
CA GLY A 122 -12.14 -7.42 22.24
C GLY A 122 -13.05 -6.30 21.72
N THR A 123 -14.29 -6.27 22.22
CA THR A 123 -15.37 -5.42 21.69
C THR A 123 -15.16 -3.93 21.87
N THR A 124 -14.33 -3.51 22.83
CA THR A 124 -14.05 -2.10 23.09
C THR A 124 -13.26 -1.45 21.95
N LEU A 125 -12.33 -2.17 21.35
CA LEU A 125 -11.45 -1.68 20.29
C LEU A 125 -11.82 -2.23 18.91
N CYS A 126 -12.44 -3.41 18.86
CA CYS A 126 -12.99 -3.96 17.64
C CYS A 126 -14.43 -4.44 17.85
N PRO A 127 -15.43 -3.65 17.43
CA PRO A 127 -16.85 -4.01 17.59
C PRO A 127 -17.21 -5.37 16.98
N MET A 128 -16.48 -5.81 15.95
CA MET A 128 -16.67 -7.12 15.31
C MET A 128 -16.33 -8.32 16.22
N ALA A 129 -15.50 -8.14 17.24
CA ALA A 129 -15.17 -9.22 18.18
C ALA A 129 -16.40 -9.72 18.97
N GLY A 130 -17.48 -8.93 19.02
CA GLY A 130 -18.73 -9.30 19.68
C GLY A 130 -19.56 -10.35 18.93
N ALA A 131 -19.21 -10.65 17.68
CA ALA A 131 -19.92 -11.63 16.85
C ALA A 131 -19.56 -13.10 17.19
N ASN A 132 -18.70 -13.36 18.20
CA ASN A 132 -18.17 -14.68 18.54
C ASN A 132 -17.51 -15.40 17.34
N LEU A 133 -16.85 -14.62 16.48
CA LEU A 133 -16.13 -15.10 15.30
C LEU A 133 -14.63 -15.16 15.59
N THR A 134 -13.97 -16.13 14.96
CA THR A 134 -12.50 -16.20 14.88
C THR A 134 -11.95 -15.15 13.90
N GLY A 135 -10.66 -14.83 13.99
CA GLY A 135 -10.02 -13.90 13.06
C GLY A 135 -10.11 -14.37 11.61
N GLU A 136 -9.93 -15.67 11.37
CA GLU A 136 -10.07 -16.30 10.05
C GLU A 136 -11.48 -16.12 9.47
N GLN A 137 -12.51 -16.27 10.30
CA GLN A 137 -13.90 -16.04 9.87
C GLN A 137 -14.18 -14.57 9.56
N LEU A 138 -13.56 -13.64 10.28
CA LEU A 138 -13.66 -12.20 9.98
C LEU A 138 -12.93 -11.85 8.68
N GLU A 139 -11.76 -12.44 8.44
CA GLU A 139 -11.01 -12.27 7.19
C GLU A 139 -11.82 -12.78 5.99
N ASP A 140 -12.35 -14.00 6.07
CA ASP A 140 -13.22 -14.57 5.03
C ASP A 140 -14.46 -13.69 4.77
N ALA A 141 -15.06 -13.13 5.82
CA ALA A 141 -16.17 -12.17 5.68
C ALA A 141 -15.74 -10.88 4.96
N ALA A 142 -14.54 -10.36 5.24
CA ALA A 142 -13.99 -9.19 4.57
C ALA A 142 -13.68 -9.45 3.09
N TRP A 143 -13.16 -10.64 2.75
CA TRP A 143 -12.97 -11.06 1.37
C TRP A 143 -14.31 -11.21 0.62
N LYS A 144 -15.29 -11.89 1.21
CA LYS A 144 -16.64 -12.02 0.64
C LYS A 144 -17.32 -10.68 0.41
N LEU A 145 -17.15 -9.74 1.33
CA LEU A 145 -17.62 -8.36 1.16
C LEU A 145 -16.92 -7.70 -0.03
N THR A 146 -15.59 -7.78 -0.09
CA THR A 146 -14.80 -7.19 -1.19
C THR A 146 -15.26 -7.73 -2.54
N GLU A 147 -15.46 -9.05 -2.66
CA GLU A 147 -15.97 -9.66 -3.89
C GLU A 147 -17.40 -9.20 -4.23
N HIS A 148 -18.29 -9.10 -3.24
CA HIS A 148 -19.65 -8.59 -3.45
C HIS A 148 -19.67 -7.15 -3.99
N LEU A 149 -18.74 -6.31 -3.52
CA LEU A 149 -18.61 -4.91 -3.92
C LEU A 149 -18.16 -4.72 -5.39
N LYS A 150 -17.76 -5.79 -6.10
CA LYS A 150 -17.45 -5.73 -7.54
C LYS A 150 -18.65 -5.34 -8.39
N THR A 151 -19.84 -5.82 -8.02
CA THR A 151 -21.09 -5.56 -8.75
C THR A 151 -22.15 -4.84 -7.91
N ASN A 152 -21.96 -4.74 -6.60
CA ASN A 152 -22.94 -4.17 -5.67
C ASN A 152 -22.30 -3.13 -4.75
N PRO A 153 -22.09 -1.89 -5.21
CA PRO A 153 -21.65 -0.80 -4.34
C PRO A 153 -22.64 -0.59 -3.18
N ILE A 154 -22.12 -0.47 -1.96
CA ILE A 154 -22.95 -0.26 -0.76
C ILE A 154 -22.95 1.23 -0.42
N GLN A 155 -24.12 1.83 -0.31
CA GLN A 155 -24.25 3.20 0.20
C GLN A 155 -24.02 3.21 1.71
N VAL A 156 -23.06 4.01 2.17
CA VAL A 156 -22.83 4.25 3.59
C VAL A 156 -23.43 5.61 3.93
N ASN A 157 -24.35 5.65 4.90
CA ASN A 157 -25.06 6.88 5.26
C ASN A 157 -24.10 8.04 5.54
N GLY A 158 -24.26 9.15 4.81
CA GLY A 158 -23.44 10.35 4.97
C GLY A 158 -22.00 10.24 4.45
N SER A 159 -21.66 9.19 3.68
CA SER A 159 -20.33 8.97 3.11
C SER A 159 -20.41 8.61 1.62
N SER A 160 -19.27 8.65 0.93
CA SER A 160 -19.17 8.10 -0.42
C SER A 160 -19.50 6.61 -0.43
N PRO A 161 -20.05 6.07 -1.54
CA PRO A 161 -20.38 4.66 -1.63
C PRO A 161 -19.13 3.80 -1.39
N LEU A 162 -19.28 2.75 -0.61
CA LEU A 162 -18.28 1.71 -0.52
C LEU A 162 -18.32 0.89 -1.82
N THR A 163 -17.22 0.92 -2.55
CA THR A 163 -16.98 0.20 -3.80
C THR A 163 -15.82 -0.79 -3.65
N TYR A 164 -15.65 -1.70 -4.61
CA TYR A 164 -14.47 -2.57 -4.68
C TYR A 164 -13.16 -1.77 -4.61
N ALA A 165 -13.07 -0.69 -5.40
CA ALA A 165 -11.92 0.20 -5.46
C ALA A 165 -11.59 0.84 -4.11
N THR A 166 -12.59 1.39 -3.42
CA THR A 166 -12.38 2.00 -2.10
C THR A 166 -12.02 0.96 -1.04
N MET A 167 -12.63 -0.24 -1.07
CA MET A 167 -12.34 -1.32 -0.11
C MET A 167 -10.91 -1.84 -0.27
N ARG A 168 -10.44 -2.02 -1.52
CA ARG A 168 -9.03 -2.35 -1.83
C ARG A 168 -8.08 -1.25 -1.33
N GLY A 169 -8.44 0.01 -1.53
CA GLY A 169 -7.67 1.15 -1.01
C GLY A 169 -7.56 1.17 0.52
N PHE A 170 -8.66 0.91 1.23
CA PHE A 170 -8.65 0.79 2.69
C PHE A 170 -7.79 -0.37 3.17
N SER A 171 -7.90 -1.52 2.50
CA SER A 171 -7.09 -2.72 2.83
C SER A 171 -5.60 -2.43 2.65
N ALA A 172 -5.22 -1.78 1.53
CA ALA A 172 -3.85 -1.36 1.29
C ALA A 172 -3.32 -0.39 2.36
N TYR A 173 -4.16 0.54 2.85
CA TYR A 173 -3.76 1.43 3.93
C TYR A 173 -3.67 0.73 5.30
N ALA A 174 -4.51 -0.29 5.53
CA ALA A 174 -4.49 -1.08 6.76
C ALA A 174 -3.24 -1.93 6.91
N VAL A 175 -2.69 -2.45 5.81
CA VAL A 175 -1.44 -3.23 5.87
C VAL A 175 -0.19 -2.38 6.06
N TYR A 176 -0.26 -1.06 5.81
CA TYR A 176 0.86 -0.15 6.07
C TYR A 176 1.07 0.16 7.56
N GLY A 177 0.03 0.00 8.39
CA GLY A 177 0.18 0.20 9.84
C GLY A 177 -1.15 0.21 10.62
N PRO A 178 -1.06 0.04 11.96
CA PRO A 178 -2.21 -0.23 12.82
C PRO A 178 -3.17 0.96 13.01
N ASN A 179 -2.77 2.16 12.59
CA ASN A 179 -3.54 3.40 12.82
C ASN A 179 -4.95 3.36 12.20
N SER A 180 -5.18 2.53 11.18
CA SER A 180 -6.47 2.40 10.50
C SER A 180 -7.25 1.16 10.90
N TRP A 181 -6.70 0.29 11.77
CA TRP A 181 -7.34 -0.99 12.11
C TRP A 181 -8.67 -0.80 12.86
N THR A 182 -8.75 0.21 13.73
CA THR A 182 -10.00 0.57 14.42
C THR A 182 -11.07 1.08 13.44
N ALA A 183 -10.68 1.90 12.47
CA ALA A 183 -11.58 2.39 11.43
C ALA A 183 -12.09 1.25 10.53
N LEU A 184 -11.22 0.32 10.14
CA LEU A 184 -11.60 -0.89 9.41
C LEU A 184 -12.58 -1.75 10.20
N GLY A 185 -12.31 -1.94 11.50
CA GLY A 185 -13.21 -2.62 12.43
C GLY A 185 -14.61 -2.00 12.48
N ALA A 186 -14.69 -0.67 12.52
CA ALA A 186 -15.96 0.05 12.55
C ALA A 186 -16.74 -0.07 11.22
N ILE A 187 -16.07 0.07 10.07
CA ILE A 187 -16.71 -0.06 8.74
C ILE A 187 -17.31 -1.45 8.57
N LEU A 188 -16.55 -2.49 8.89
CA LEU A 188 -17.01 -3.87 8.74
C LEU A 188 -18.17 -4.19 9.70
N ALA A 189 -18.15 -3.66 10.93
CA ALA A 189 -19.27 -3.79 11.87
C ALA A 189 -20.55 -3.10 11.37
N GLN A 190 -20.45 -1.90 10.78
CA GLN A 190 -21.60 -1.21 10.20
C GLN A 190 -22.20 -2.00 9.02
N ILE A 191 -21.36 -2.62 8.20
CA ILE A 191 -21.83 -3.43 7.07
C ILE A 191 -22.55 -4.68 7.56
N ALA A 192 -22.04 -5.34 8.60
CA ALA A 192 -22.74 -6.46 9.24
C ALA A 192 -24.11 -6.04 9.80
N ALA A 193 -24.18 -4.88 10.46
CA ALA A 193 -25.44 -4.34 11.01
C ALA A 193 -26.45 -3.92 9.92
N ASN A 194 -25.98 -3.33 8.81
CA ASN A 194 -26.85 -2.97 7.68
C ASN A 194 -27.40 -4.22 6.97
N ARG A 195 -26.63 -5.31 6.89
CA ARG A 195 -27.13 -6.59 6.38
C ARG A 195 -28.27 -7.14 7.24
N THR A 196 -28.17 -7.04 8.56
CA THR A 196 -29.26 -7.46 9.47
C THR A 196 -30.52 -6.60 9.34
N GLN A 197 -30.40 -5.31 9.00
CA GLN A 197 -31.56 -4.46 8.70
C GLN A 197 -32.18 -4.78 7.34
N THR A 198 -31.39 -5.10 6.31
CA THR A 198 -31.95 -5.50 5.01
C THR A 198 -32.62 -6.87 5.04
N SER A 199 -32.19 -7.79 5.91
CA SER A 199 -32.87 -9.08 6.11
C SER A 199 -34.18 -9.00 6.89
N SER A 200 -34.47 -7.87 7.57
CA SER A 200 -35.76 -7.66 8.26
C SER A 200 -36.86 -7.07 7.36
N PHE A 201 -36.60 -6.89 6.07
CA PHE A 201 -37.59 -6.45 5.07
C PHE A 201 -38.05 -7.58 4.15
N SER A 202 -37.74 -8.84 4.48
CA SER A 202 -38.15 -10.03 3.73
C SER A 202 -38.93 -11.04 4.57
N GLU A 203 -39.89 -10.55 5.37
CA GLU A 203 -41.04 -11.32 5.88
C GLU A 203 -42.35 -10.62 5.51
#